data_AF-A0A931YT15-F1
#
_entry.id   AF-A0A931YT15-F1
#
_cell.length_a   1.000
_cell.length_b   1.000
_cell.length_c   1.000
_cell.angle_alpha   90.00
_cell.angle_beta   90.00
_cell.angle_gamma   90.00
#
_symmetry.space_group_name_H-M   'P 1'
#
loop_
_entity.id
_entity.type
_entity.pdbx_description
1 polymer ?
#
loop_
_entity_poly.entity_id
_entity_poly.type
_entity_poly.pdbx_seq_one_letter_code
_entity_poly.pdbx_strand_id
1 'polypeptide(L)'
;MVTDIIKKAINLGFGALFVTKENIEEVINDMVKKGEIKKDEAKTQAKELLNKVLSSKKEIETRIEEIFEKVLHKLDIPSRKELQQMQQKLDEIMRKLDARED
;
A
#
# COMPACT_ATOMS: atom_id res chain seq x y z
N MET A 1 -6.52 7.73 -22.48
CA MET A 1 -5.51 6.67 -22.69
C MET A 1 -4.71 6.36 -21.42
N VAL A 2 -3.91 7.29 -20.86
CA VAL A 2 -3.15 7.04 -19.60
C VAL A 2 -4.08 6.91 -18.37
N THR A 3 -5.11 7.76 -18.31
CA THR A 3 -6.14 7.74 -17.25
C THR A 3 -6.96 6.45 -17.21
N ASP A 4 -7.23 5.85 -18.37
CA ASP A 4 -8.00 4.60 -18.47
C ASP A 4 -7.21 3.38 -18.02
N ILE A 5 -5.89 3.38 -18.27
CA ILE A 5 -4.97 2.33 -17.80
C ILE A 5 -4.84 2.40 -16.28
N ILE A 6 -4.71 3.60 -15.70
CA ILE A 6 -4.66 3.80 -14.25
C ILE A 6 -5.99 3.38 -13.61
N LYS A 7 -7.14 3.80 -14.16
CA LYS A 7 -8.45 3.37 -13.65
C LYS A 7 -8.67 1.86 -13.76
N LYS A 8 -8.23 1.22 -14.85
CA LYS A 8 -8.28 -0.25 -14.99
C LYS A 8 -7.35 -0.96 -14.03
N ALA A 9 -6.14 -0.46 -13.82
CA ALA A 9 -5.18 -1.02 -12.86
C ALA A 9 -5.71 -0.90 -11.43
N ILE A 10 -6.36 0.22 -11.10
CA ILE A 10 -7.08 0.42 -9.84
C ILE A 10 -8.25 -0.56 -9.75
N ASN A 11 -9.17 -0.62 -10.71
CA ASN A 11 -10.34 -1.51 -10.63
C ASN A 11 -9.96 -3.01 -10.57
N LEU A 12 -8.91 -3.43 -11.28
CA LEU A 12 -8.37 -4.79 -11.21
C LEU A 12 -7.60 -5.04 -9.91
N GLY A 13 -6.84 -4.05 -9.44
CA GLY A 13 -6.09 -4.12 -8.19
C GLY A 13 -7.02 -4.19 -6.97
N PHE A 14 -8.09 -3.40 -6.94
CA PHE A 14 -9.06 -3.43 -5.85
C PHE A 14 -9.72 -4.81 -5.69
N GLY A 15 -10.00 -5.53 -6.79
CA GLY A 15 -10.53 -6.91 -6.71
C GLY A 15 -9.61 -7.92 -6.02
N ALA A 16 -8.28 -7.79 -6.19
CA ALA A 16 -7.29 -8.64 -5.52
C ALA A 16 -6.96 -8.15 -4.10
N LEU A 17 -7.12 -6.86 -3.81
CA LEU A 17 -6.87 -6.28 -2.49
C LEU A 17 -7.99 -6.60 -1.48
N PHE A 18 -9.22 -6.90 -1.93
CA PHE A 18 -10.35 -7.27 -1.04
C PHE A 18 -10.28 -8.70 -0.47
N VAL A 19 -9.34 -9.52 -0.92
CA VAL A 19 -9.14 -10.87 -0.36
C VAL A 19 -8.52 -10.72 1.03
N THR A 20 -9.30 -11.04 2.07
CA THR A 20 -8.88 -11.06 3.47
C THR A 20 -8.64 -12.49 3.93
N LYS A 21 -7.99 -12.65 5.08
CA LYS A 21 -7.78 -13.97 5.69
C LYS A 21 -9.12 -14.70 5.94
N GLU A 22 -10.17 -14.01 6.36
CA GLU A 22 -11.51 -14.60 6.51
C GLU A 22 -12.07 -15.13 5.19
N ASN A 23 -12.03 -14.33 4.11
CA ASN A 23 -12.50 -14.76 2.78
C ASN A 23 -11.76 -16.01 2.30
N ILE A 24 -10.49 -16.13 2.66
CA ILE A 24 -9.63 -17.27 2.32
C ILE A 24 -10.02 -18.52 3.11
N GLU A 25 -10.24 -18.38 4.43
CA GLU A 25 -10.66 -19.49 5.27
C GLU A 25 -12.03 -20.04 4.86
N GLU A 26 -12.93 -19.15 4.41
CA GLU A 26 -14.23 -19.52 3.86
C GLU A 26 -14.10 -20.36 2.58
N VAL A 27 -13.32 -19.89 1.59
CA VAL A 27 -13.09 -20.61 0.33
C VAL A 27 -12.46 -21.99 0.59
N ILE A 28 -11.45 -22.06 1.45
CA ILE A 28 -10.80 -23.34 1.80
C ILE A 28 -11.79 -24.29 2.49
N ASN A 29 -12.61 -23.79 3.42
CA ASN A 29 -13.61 -24.61 4.09
C ASN A 29 -14.70 -25.12 3.14
N ASP A 30 -15.11 -24.31 2.16
CA ASP A 30 -16.09 -24.71 1.15
C ASP A 30 -15.55 -25.78 0.19
N MET A 31 -14.28 -25.68 -0.22
CA MET A 31 -13.63 -26.72 -1.02
C MET A 31 -13.49 -28.04 -0.24
N VAL A 32 -13.25 -27.99 1.08
CA VAL A 32 -13.25 -29.18 1.95
C VAL A 32 -14.65 -29.78 2.08
N LYS A 33 -15.69 -28.95 2.28
CA LYS A 33 -17.09 -29.42 2.35
C LYS A 33 -17.54 -30.11 1.06
N LYS A 34 -17.12 -29.59 -0.10
CA LYS A 34 -17.42 -30.16 -1.41
C LYS A 34 -16.60 -31.41 -1.74
N GLY A 35 -15.62 -31.76 -0.90
CA GLY A 35 -14.72 -32.90 -1.12
C GLY A 35 -13.66 -32.64 -2.20
N GLU A 36 -13.50 -31.39 -2.65
CA GLU A 36 -12.51 -30.98 -3.66
C GLU A 36 -11.07 -31.01 -3.10
N ILE A 37 -10.93 -30.93 -1.76
CA ILE A 37 -9.65 -30.97 -1.05
C ILE A 37 -9.67 -32.06 0.04
N LYS A 38 -8.63 -32.91 0.09
CA LYS A 38 -8.46 -33.97 1.10
C LYS A 38 -8.00 -33.44 2.47
N LYS A 39 -8.31 -34.22 3.52
CA LYS A 39 -8.73 -33.73 4.84
C LYS A 39 -7.75 -32.96 5.74
N ASP A 40 -6.43 -32.84 5.48
CA ASP A 40 -5.58 -31.99 6.35
C ASP A 40 -4.32 -31.45 5.65
N GLU A 41 -3.65 -32.28 4.85
CA GLU A 41 -2.36 -31.92 4.25
C GLU A 41 -2.51 -30.87 3.13
N ALA A 42 -3.48 -31.08 2.24
CA ALA A 42 -3.78 -30.14 1.15
C ALA A 42 -4.43 -28.83 1.67
N LYS A 43 -5.16 -28.90 2.80
CA LYS A 43 -5.74 -27.71 3.46
C LYS A 43 -4.65 -26.80 4.02
N THR A 44 -3.62 -27.39 4.63
CA THR A 44 -2.50 -26.67 5.25
C THR A 44 -1.65 -25.98 4.19
N GLN A 45 -1.31 -26.69 3.11
CA GLN A 45 -0.56 -26.11 1.98
C GLN A 45 -1.32 -24.98 1.28
N ALA A 46 -2.64 -25.13 1.07
CA ALA A 46 -3.47 -24.07 0.51
C ALA A 46 -3.48 -22.82 1.41
N LYS A 47 -3.59 -23.02 2.73
CA LYS A 47 -3.56 -21.93 3.71
C LYS A 47 -2.21 -21.20 3.73
N GLU A 48 -1.10 -21.93 3.65
CA GLU A 48 0.24 -21.34 3.55
C GLU A 48 0.44 -20.53 2.26
N LEU A 49 0.04 -21.09 1.12
CA LEU A 49 0.11 -20.41 -0.18
C LEU A 49 -0.66 -19.09 -0.15
N LEU A 50 -1.89 -19.10 0.38
CA LEU A 50 -2.67 -17.87 0.48
C LEU A 50 -2.14 -16.88 1.52
N ASN A 51 -1.62 -17.34 2.66
CA ASN A 51 -0.93 -16.46 3.60
C ASN A 51 0.28 -15.77 2.96
N LYS A 52 1.02 -16.49 2.12
CA LYS A 52 2.15 -15.93 1.36
C LYS A 52 1.70 -14.88 0.34
N VAL A 53 0.53 -15.05 -0.27
CA VAL A 53 -0.08 -14.05 -1.15
C VAL A 53 -0.46 -12.80 -0.34
N LEU A 54 -1.08 -12.96 0.82
CA LEU A 54 -1.42 -11.84 1.71
C LEU A 54 -0.17 -11.09 2.21
N SER A 55 0.91 -11.77 2.56
CA SER A 55 2.15 -11.10 2.97
C SER A 55 2.82 -10.37 1.80
N SER A 56 2.78 -10.95 0.60
CA SER A 56 3.31 -10.33 -0.62
C SER A 56 2.54 -9.06 -1.01
N LYS A 57 1.25 -8.98 -0.70
CA LYS A 57 0.44 -7.76 -0.91
C LYS A 57 1.04 -6.56 -0.16
N LYS A 58 1.48 -6.75 1.09
CA LYS A 58 2.07 -5.66 1.88
C LYS A 58 3.41 -5.18 1.30
N GLU A 59 4.23 -6.10 0.81
CA GLU A 59 5.48 -5.73 0.11
C GLU A 59 5.20 -4.97 -1.19
N ILE A 60 4.14 -5.34 -1.92
CA ILE A 60 3.70 -4.63 -3.12
C ILE A 60 3.21 -3.22 -2.76
N GLU A 61 2.40 -3.06 -1.71
CA GLU A 61 1.94 -1.76 -1.22
C GLU A 61 3.14 -0.84 -0.91
N THR A 62 4.12 -1.33 -0.16
CA THR A 62 5.35 -0.55 0.15
C THR A 62 6.14 -0.18 -1.11
N ARG A 63 6.32 -1.12 -2.05
CA ARG A 63 7.01 -0.81 -3.33
C ARG A 63 6.27 0.25 -4.15
N ILE A 64 4.94 0.24 -4.13
CA ILE A 64 4.13 1.25 -4.83
C ILE A 64 4.35 2.62 -4.18
N GLU A 65 4.32 2.70 -2.85
CA GLU A 65 4.62 3.94 -2.12
C GLU A 65 6.01 4.49 -2.47
N GLU A 66 7.04 3.65 -2.49
CA GLU A 66 8.40 4.04 -2.87
C GLU A 66 8.48 4.54 -4.33
N ILE A 67 7.75 3.91 -5.25
CA ILE A 67 7.70 4.36 -6.65
C ILE A 67 7.03 5.74 -6.73
N PHE A 68 5.92 5.93 -6.04
CA PHE A 68 5.23 7.22 -6.01
C PHE A 68 6.12 8.32 -5.44
N GLU A 69 6.81 8.08 -4.33
CA GLU A 69 7.75 9.03 -3.73
C GLU A 69 8.87 9.40 -4.71
N LYS A 70 9.46 8.40 -5.40
CA LYS A 70 10.48 8.63 -6.44
C LYS A 70 9.95 9.45 -7.62
N VAL A 71 8.71 9.23 -8.04
CA VAL A 71 8.09 9.98 -9.14
C VAL A 71 7.86 11.43 -8.74
N LEU A 72 7.33 11.68 -7.54
CA LEU A 72 7.13 13.04 -7.03
C LEU A 72 8.45 13.80 -6.92
N HIS A 73 9.49 13.16 -6.40
CA HIS A 73 10.84 13.75 -6.38
C HIS A 73 11.37 14.07 -7.77
N LYS A 74 11.18 13.18 -8.76
CA LYS A 74 11.63 13.44 -10.14
C LYS A 74 10.89 14.60 -10.82
N LEU A 75 9.70 14.96 -10.34
CA LEU A 75 8.91 16.08 -10.83
C LEU A 75 9.16 17.37 -10.02
N ASP A 76 10.17 17.37 -9.14
CA ASP A 76 10.47 18.46 -8.21
C ASP A 76 9.26 18.86 -7.33
N ILE A 77 8.38 17.89 -7.01
CA ILE A 77 7.25 18.10 -6.11
C ILE A 77 7.71 17.76 -4.69
N PRO A 78 7.79 18.74 -3.77
CA PRO A 78 8.20 18.48 -2.40
C PRO A 78 7.11 17.74 -1.63
N SER A 79 7.55 16.86 -0.73
CA SER A 79 6.66 16.18 0.21
C SER A 79 6.04 17.17 1.21
N ARG A 80 4.90 16.78 1.81
CA ARG A 80 4.25 17.60 2.84
C ARG A 80 5.16 17.85 4.03
N LYS A 81 6.01 16.89 4.37
CA LYS A 81 6.97 16.99 5.47
C LYS A 81 8.05 18.04 5.17
N GLU A 82 8.61 18.02 3.96
CA GLU A 82 9.59 19.01 3.52
C GLU A 82 9.00 20.42 3.51
N LEU A 83 7.76 20.59 3.04
CA LEU A 83 7.05 21.87 3.09
C LEU A 83 6.88 22.39 4.53
N GLN A 84 6.48 21.52 5.46
CA GLN A 84 6.37 21.89 6.88
C GLN A 84 7.71 22.28 7.49
N GLN A 85 8.79 21.56 7.15
CA GLN A 85 10.13 21.91 7.61
C GLN A 85 10.59 23.27 7.05
N MET A 86 10.25 23.56 5.79
CA MET A 86 10.52 24.87 5.19
C MET A 86 9.74 25.98 5.90
N GLN A 87 8.44 25.77 6.19
CA GLN A 87 7.62 26.72 6.96
C GLN A 87 8.22 26.98 8.34
N GLN A 88 8.59 25.95 9.10
CA GLN A 88 9.18 26.11 10.42
C GLN A 88 10.49 26.91 10.39
N LYS A 89 11.35 26.64 9.39
CA LYS A 89 12.58 27.43 9.20
C LYS A 89 12.27 28.88 8.84
N LEU A 90 11.24 29.12 8.02
CA LEU A 90 10.81 30.47 7.69
C LEU A 90 10.36 31.23 8.94
N ASP A 91 9.53 30.59 9.77
CA ASP A 91 9.03 31.18 11.02
C ASP A 91 10.19 31.49 11.99
N GLU A 92 11.18 30.61 12.09
CA GLU A 92 12.37 30.83 12.92
C GLU A 92 13.20 32.02 12.41
N ILE A 93 13.37 32.14 11.09
CA ILE A 93 14.08 33.25 10.47
C ILE A 93 13.32 34.56 10.70
N MET A 94 11.99 34.57 10.50
CA MET A 94 11.15 35.74 10.74
C MET A 94 11.28 36.21 12.19
N ARG A 95 11.18 35.31 13.16
CA ARG A 95 11.35 35.65 14.60
C ARG A 95 12.73 36.24 14.91
N LYS A 96 13.79 35.76 14.26
CA LYS A 96 15.15 36.28 14.44
C LYS A 96 15.36 37.65 13.78
N LEU A 97 14.65 37.93 12.70
CA LEU A 97 14.66 39.25 12.04
C LEU A 97 13.93 40.28 12.91
N ASP A 98 12.73 39.95 13.38
CA ASP A 98 11.95 40.83 14.27
C ASP A 98 12.76 41.19 15.53
N ALA A 99 13.42 40.20 16.16
CA ALA A 99 14.25 40.40 17.34
C ALA A 99 15.58 41.17 17.09
N ARG A 100 15.91 41.49 15.83
CA ARG A 100 17.06 42.34 15.46
C ARG A 100 16.65 43.77 15.10
N GLU A 101 15.37 44.00 14.80
CA GLU A 101 14.84 45.33 14.49
C GLU A 101 14.34 46.07 15.76
N ASP A 102 14.17 45.35 16.88
CA ASP A 102 14.02 45.87 18.24
C ASP A 102 15.38 46.18 18.92
#